data_AF-A0A812L6S2-F1
#
_entry.id   AF-A0A812L6S2-F1
#
_cell.length_a   1.000
_cell.length_b   1.000
_cell.length_c   1.000
_cell.angle_alpha   90.00
_cell.angle_beta   90.00
_cell.angle_gamma   90.00
#
_symmetry.space_group_name_H-M   'P 1'
#
loop_
_entity.id
_entity.type
_entity.pdbx_description
1 polymer ?
#
loop_
_entity_poly.entity_id
_entity_poly.type
_entity_poly.pdbx_seq_one_letter_code
_entity_poly.pdbx_strand_id
1 'polypeptide(L)'
;MALLQRGGERRVLQEACAEAERRQLSVVRGALASLTNAEGQCKQCPACKKAHTPWLHRLQAAASRLRDDISSVASLSKSLFDGLPPGHLLQACHLVNLWLVGSLGPCPEQRLRLEKATWPWDGRGSPTGPEEAEQQAEQQAEQAEQPRPWECFCESSECSYVEIYVQKLRLWGSWLLSQWMHAEAVVLDELSSMAAEQRSLRQKFARSLPTTEALKALQRRAPLLEVGAGNGYWAALLKDLSVDILAFDSEGAEEGTYCEVFRGGPEVILEHPERTLVLMWPDEPDDRGQGSFGLQCLEHYQGQELILVGEWRTSTFGSYLPNIPQHGQSFSKEFQDKVEGEFCLAEIVELPRWPLFLDCLQVFRRR
;
A
#
# COMPACT_ATOMS: atom_id res chain seq x y z
N MET A 1 -31.89 28.71 14.14
CA MET A 1 -30.94 29.71 13.60
C MET A 1 -29.50 29.20 13.68
N ALA A 2 -28.87 29.04 14.86
CA ALA A 2 -27.48 28.57 14.98
C ALA A 2 -27.21 27.17 14.38
N LEU A 3 -28.14 26.22 14.48
CA LEU A 3 -28.03 24.90 13.83
C LEU A 3 -28.16 24.96 12.30
N LEU A 4 -28.96 25.90 11.77
CA LEU A 4 -29.11 26.13 10.33
C LEU A 4 -27.91 26.88 9.75
N GLN A 5 -27.31 27.81 10.52
CA GLN A 5 -26.02 28.43 10.19
C GLN A 5 -24.89 27.40 10.14
N ARG A 6 -24.77 26.54 11.15
CA ARG A 6 -23.78 25.43 11.15
C ARG A 6 -24.01 24.43 10.02
N GLY A 7 -25.27 24.16 9.65
CA GLY A 7 -25.62 23.31 8.51
C GLY A 7 -25.26 23.95 7.16
N GLY A 8 -25.52 25.26 7.01
CA GLY A 8 -25.14 26.03 5.83
C GLY A 8 -23.63 26.17 5.66
N GLU A 9 -22.91 26.51 6.74
CA GLU A 9 -21.44 26.58 6.78
C GLU A 9 -20.80 25.23 6.45
N ARG A 10 -21.33 24.13 6.99
CA ARG A 10 -20.87 22.77 6.67
C ARG A 10 -21.07 22.43 5.19
N ARG A 11 -22.22 22.79 4.61
CA ARG A 11 -22.50 22.54 3.19
C ARG A 11 -21.58 23.36 2.29
N VAL A 12 -21.35 24.64 2.61
CA VAL A 12 -20.42 25.51 1.88
C VAL A 12 -18.98 24.98 1.97
N LEU A 13 -18.53 24.54 3.14
CA LEU A 13 -17.21 23.92 3.32
C LEU A 13 -17.08 22.63 2.50
N GLN A 14 -18.10 21.78 2.50
CA GLN A 14 -18.11 20.55 1.69
C GLN A 14 -18.05 20.84 0.19
N GLU A 15 -18.84 21.81 -0.29
CA GLU A 15 -18.81 22.22 -1.70
C GLU A 15 -17.46 22.83 -2.10
N ALA A 16 -16.86 23.64 -1.22
CA ALA A 16 -15.53 24.22 -1.43
C ALA A 16 -14.43 23.15 -1.42
N CYS A 17 -14.47 22.17 -0.50
CA CYS A 17 -13.56 21.03 -0.50
C CYS A 17 -13.70 20.21 -1.77
N ALA A 18 -14.93 19.86 -2.19
CA ALA A 18 -15.17 19.10 -3.40
C ALA A 18 -14.69 19.84 -4.67
N GLU A 19 -14.86 21.16 -4.73
CA GLU A 19 -14.33 21.97 -5.84
C GLU A 19 -12.80 22.07 -5.82
N ALA A 20 -12.19 22.21 -4.64
CA ALA A 20 -10.74 22.20 -4.49
C ALA A 20 -10.15 20.85 -4.94
N GLU A 21 -10.75 19.74 -4.50
CA GLU A 21 -10.41 18.38 -4.94
C GLU A 21 -10.53 18.23 -6.45
N ARG A 22 -11.65 18.66 -7.06
CA ARG A 22 -11.83 18.62 -8.53
C ARG A 22 -10.73 19.36 -9.29
N ARG A 23 -10.38 20.57 -8.85
CA ARG A 23 -9.32 21.38 -9.49
C ARG A 23 -7.96 20.73 -9.33
N GLN A 24 -7.67 20.23 -8.15
CA GLN A 24 -6.44 19.54 -7.82
C GLN A 24 -6.30 18.25 -8.63
N LEU A 25 -7.37 17.47 -8.77
CA LEU A 25 -7.49 16.34 -9.67
C LEU A 25 -7.19 16.73 -11.12
N SER A 26 -7.72 17.86 -11.59
CA SER A 26 -7.50 18.33 -12.96
C SER A 26 -6.03 18.68 -13.21
N VAL A 27 -5.36 19.31 -12.24
CA VAL A 27 -3.93 19.62 -12.31
C VAL A 27 -3.10 18.34 -12.32
N VAL A 28 -3.42 17.40 -11.43
CA VAL A 28 -2.78 16.08 -11.38
C VAL A 28 -2.98 15.37 -12.72
N ARG A 29 -4.20 15.28 -13.27
CA ARG A 29 -4.48 14.68 -14.59
C ARG A 29 -3.70 15.34 -15.73
N GLY A 30 -3.60 16.67 -15.73
CA GLY A 30 -2.80 17.41 -16.70
C GLY A 30 -1.32 17.02 -16.63
N ALA A 31 -0.77 16.97 -15.41
CA ALA A 31 0.59 16.49 -15.20
C ALA A 31 0.75 15.05 -15.69
N LEU A 32 -0.18 14.16 -15.35
CA LEU A 32 -0.24 12.74 -15.70
C LEU A 32 -0.30 12.46 -17.20
N ALA A 33 -0.98 13.31 -17.97
CA ALA A 33 -1.00 13.23 -19.42
C ALA A 33 0.39 13.50 -20.05
N SER A 34 1.21 14.36 -19.42
CA SER A 34 2.62 14.52 -19.83
C SER A 34 3.46 13.27 -19.47
N LEU A 35 3.05 12.49 -18.48
CA LEU A 35 3.79 11.32 -17.97
C LEU A 35 3.65 10.09 -18.86
N THR A 36 2.54 9.98 -19.58
CA THR A 36 2.35 8.93 -20.59
C THR A 36 3.03 9.21 -21.90
N ASN A 37 3.62 10.40 -22.06
CA ASN A 37 4.35 10.71 -23.27
C ASN A 37 5.54 9.75 -23.39
N ALA A 38 5.53 8.96 -24.47
CA ALA A 38 6.62 8.06 -24.79
C ALA A 38 7.85 8.77 -25.39
N GLU A 39 7.80 10.10 -25.51
CA GLU A 39 8.89 10.93 -25.98
C GLU A 39 10.11 10.85 -25.04
N GLY A 40 11.27 10.60 -25.65
CA GLY A 40 12.50 10.36 -24.91
C GLY A 40 12.68 8.93 -24.39
N GLN A 41 11.78 7.98 -24.72
CA GLN A 41 11.98 6.57 -24.39
C GLN A 41 13.17 6.00 -25.16
N CYS A 42 14.20 5.56 -24.44
CA CYS A 42 15.32 4.86 -25.00
C CYS A 42 14.92 3.41 -25.33
N LYS A 43 15.02 3.04 -26.61
CA LYS A 43 14.57 1.72 -27.07
C LYS A 43 15.61 0.60 -26.86
N GLN A 44 16.91 0.90 -26.84
CA GLN A 44 17.92 -0.17 -26.97
C GLN A 44 19.26 0.03 -26.24
N CYS A 45 19.51 1.13 -25.54
CA CYS A 45 20.85 1.31 -24.94
C CYS A 45 21.12 0.34 -23.77
N PRO A 46 22.37 -0.14 -23.59
CA PRO A 46 22.72 -1.05 -22.51
C PRO A 46 22.49 -0.47 -21.10
N ALA A 47 22.71 0.83 -20.91
CA ALA A 47 22.55 1.49 -19.61
C ALA A 47 21.09 1.51 -19.13
N CYS A 48 20.16 1.95 -19.99
CA CYS A 48 18.72 1.94 -19.72
C CYS A 48 18.19 0.51 -19.48
N LYS A 49 18.67 -0.47 -20.26
CA LYS A 49 18.32 -1.89 -20.07
C LYS A 49 18.79 -2.41 -18.72
N LYS A 50 20.05 -2.17 -18.36
CA LYS A 50 20.63 -2.58 -17.07
C LYS A 50 19.90 -1.94 -15.90
N ALA A 51 19.48 -0.68 -16.03
CA ALA A 51 18.74 0.04 -15.01
C ALA A 51 17.22 -0.26 -15.02
N HIS A 52 16.72 -1.10 -15.94
CA HIS A 52 15.28 -1.31 -16.17
C HIS A 52 14.48 0.00 -16.27
N THR A 53 15.10 1.06 -16.79
CA THR A 53 14.57 2.42 -16.81
C THR A 53 14.77 2.98 -18.22
N PRO A 54 13.78 2.89 -19.13
CA PRO A 54 13.96 3.32 -20.50
C PRO A 54 14.15 4.84 -20.66
N TRP A 55 14.02 5.62 -19.59
CA TRP A 55 14.18 7.08 -19.59
C TRP A 55 15.50 7.56 -18.96
N LEU A 56 16.44 6.65 -18.66
CA LEU A 56 17.60 6.95 -17.82
C LEU A 56 18.38 8.21 -18.26
N HIS A 57 18.65 8.36 -19.56
CA HIS A 57 19.38 9.55 -20.06
C HIS A 57 18.58 10.85 -19.89
N ARG A 58 17.26 10.80 -20.11
CA ARG A 58 16.36 11.94 -19.91
C ARG A 58 16.38 12.35 -18.43
N LEU A 59 16.29 11.39 -17.53
CA LEU A 59 16.36 11.62 -16.08
C LEU A 59 17.70 12.23 -15.67
N GLN A 60 18.81 11.71 -16.19
CA GLN A 60 20.15 12.23 -15.93
C GLN A 60 20.32 13.68 -16.42
N ALA A 61 19.79 14.00 -17.60
CA ALA A 61 19.81 15.35 -18.16
C ALA A 61 18.92 16.31 -17.37
N ALA A 62 17.75 15.86 -16.92
CA ALA A 62 16.83 16.67 -16.13
C ALA A 62 17.30 16.90 -14.69
N ALA A 63 18.16 16.02 -14.15
CA ALA A 63 18.66 16.12 -12.80
C ALA A 63 19.44 17.43 -12.53
N SER A 64 20.17 17.97 -13.52
CA SER A 64 20.81 19.29 -13.34
C SER A 64 19.77 20.40 -13.26
N ARG A 65 18.80 20.42 -14.18
CA ARG A 65 17.71 21.41 -14.19
C ARG A 65 16.90 21.41 -12.90
N LEU A 66 16.57 20.23 -12.38
CA LEU A 66 15.84 20.09 -11.11
C LEU A 66 16.65 20.60 -9.91
N ARG A 67 17.97 20.41 -9.92
CA ARG A 67 18.86 20.96 -8.88
C ARG A 67 18.97 22.48 -8.96
N ASP A 68 19.04 23.02 -10.18
CA ASP A 68 19.16 24.47 -10.40
C ASP A 68 17.87 25.23 -10.00
N ASP A 69 16.70 24.60 -10.13
CA ASP A 69 15.39 25.18 -9.76
C ASP A 69 14.74 24.52 -8.54
N ILE A 70 15.56 24.09 -7.58
CA ILE A 70 15.11 23.41 -6.36
C ILE A 70 14.10 24.25 -5.56
N SER A 71 14.18 25.58 -5.65
CA SER A 71 13.28 26.49 -4.93
C SER A 71 11.85 26.44 -5.46
N SER A 72 11.66 26.35 -6.78
CA SER A 72 10.34 26.21 -7.40
C SER A 72 9.73 24.85 -7.09
N VAL A 73 10.56 23.79 -7.15
CA VAL A 73 10.16 22.43 -6.76
C VAL A 73 9.72 22.40 -5.30
N ALA A 74 10.49 22.99 -4.39
CA ALA A 74 10.15 23.04 -2.97
C ALA A 74 8.88 23.84 -2.67
N SER A 75 8.67 24.98 -3.35
CA SER A 75 7.45 25.77 -3.20
C SER A 75 6.22 24.98 -3.65
N LEU A 76 6.31 24.28 -4.79
CA LEU A 76 5.23 23.44 -5.30
C LEU A 76 4.99 22.23 -4.38
N SER A 77 6.05 21.55 -3.94
CA SER A 77 5.98 20.43 -2.99
C SER A 77 5.26 20.82 -1.71
N LYS A 78 5.56 22.00 -1.15
CA LYS A 78 4.86 22.51 0.04
C LYS A 78 3.37 22.69 -0.21
N SER A 79 2.99 23.32 -1.33
CA SER A 79 1.58 23.50 -1.68
C SER A 79 0.85 22.17 -1.87
N LEU A 80 1.52 21.16 -2.44
CA LEU A 80 0.96 19.81 -2.61
C LEU A 80 0.88 19.06 -1.27
N PHE A 81 1.88 19.21 -0.40
CA PHE A 81 1.91 18.62 0.94
C PHE A 81 0.74 19.09 1.79
N ASP A 82 0.46 20.40 1.77
CA ASP A 82 -0.61 21.02 2.55
C ASP A 82 -2.00 20.75 1.92
N GLY A 83 -2.05 20.63 0.59
CA GLY A 83 -3.29 20.58 -0.17
C GLY A 83 -3.80 19.19 -0.52
N LEU A 84 -2.96 18.16 -0.71
CA LEU A 84 -3.38 16.84 -1.22
C LEU A 84 -3.67 15.84 -0.08
N PRO A 85 -4.71 15.00 -0.22
CA PRO A 85 -4.89 13.83 0.63
C PRO A 85 -3.75 12.80 0.45
N PRO A 86 -3.37 12.04 1.49
CA PRO A 86 -2.30 11.04 1.40
C PRO A 86 -2.52 9.97 0.33
N GLY A 87 -3.76 9.54 0.09
CA GLY A 87 -4.09 8.54 -0.94
C GLY A 87 -3.74 9.00 -2.35
N HIS A 88 -3.94 10.28 -2.66
CA HIS A 88 -3.55 10.87 -3.94
C HIS A 88 -2.01 10.91 -4.09
N LEU A 89 -1.31 11.21 -3.01
CA LEU A 89 0.16 11.24 -2.98
C LEU A 89 0.77 9.85 -3.12
N LEU A 90 0.18 8.83 -2.49
CA LEU A 90 0.53 7.43 -2.70
C LEU A 90 0.37 7.03 -4.16
N GLN A 91 -0.77 7.39 -4.75
CA GLN A 91 -1.09 7.07 -6.12
C GLN A 91 -0.12 7.74 -7.10
N ALA A 92 0.27 9.00 -6.83
CA ALA A 92 1.34 9.67 -7.57
C ALA A 92 2.66 8.88 -7.49
N CYS A 93 3.07 8.44 -6.29
CA CYS A 93 4.25 7.59 -6.12
C CYS A 93 4.18 6.30 -6.96
N HIS A 94 3.04 5.61 -6.98
CA HIS A 94 2.87 4.40 -7.78
C HIS A 94 3.05 4.64 -9.28
N LEU A 95 2.52 5.75 -9.78
CA LEU A 95 2.67 6.08 -11.19
C LEU A 95 4.06 6.53 -11.57
N VAL A 96 4.75 7.27 -10.70
CA VAL A 96 6.17 7.58 -10.90
C VAL A 96 6.92 6.27 -11.12
N ASN A 97 6.70 5.27 -10.27
CA ASN A 97 7.36 3.99 -10.39
C ASN A 97 6.97 3.21 -11.65
N LEU A 98 5.68 3.16 -12.01
CA LEU A 98 5.22 2.49 -13.24
C LEU A 98 5.76 3.18 -14.50
N TRP A 99 5.82 4.51 -14.51
CA TRP A 99 6.43 5.28 -15.58
C TRP A 99 7.91 4.97 -15.69
N LEU A 100 8.66 5.00 -14.58
CA LEU A 100 10.10 4.76 -14.57
C LEU A 100 10.48 3.46 -15.26
N VAL A 101 9.68 2.40 -15.11
CA VAL A 101 9.95 1.11 -15.75
C VAL A 101 9.32 0.95 -17.15
N GLY A 102 8.56 1.94 -17.61
CA GLY A 102 7.88 1.91 -18.91
C GLY A 102 6.65 1.00 -18.95
N SER A 103 6.02 0.73 -17.81
CA SER A 103 4.86 -0.18 -17.67
C SER A 103 3.51 0.54 -17.59
N LEU A 104 3.47 1.82 -17.98
CA LEU A 104 2.20 2.52 -18.17
C LEU A 104 1.52 1.98 -19.44
N GLY A 105 0.45 1.21 -19.27
CA GLY A 105 -0.42 0.85 -20.39
C GLY A 105 -1.31 2.04 -20.81
N PRO A 106 -2.23 1.85 -21.75
CA PRO A 106 -3.13 2.92 -22.20
C PRO A 106 -4.00 3.44 -21.04
N CYS A 107 -4.28 4.75 -21.04
CA CYS A 107 -5.17 5.45 -20.12
C CYS A 107 -4.85 5.28 -18.62
N PRO A 108 -3.66 5.65 -18.11
CA PRO A 108 -3.40 5.55 -16.69
C PRO A 108 -4.30 6.44 -15.85
N GLU A 109 -4.91 7.49 -16.40
CA GLU A 109 -5.96 8.28 -15.75
C GLU A 109 -7.19 7.43 -15.34
N GLN A 110 -7.47 6.33 -16.05
CA GLN A 110 -8.48 5.34 -15.66
C GLN A 110 -7.97 4.39 -14.56
N ARG A 111 -6.64 4.16 -14.50
CA ARG A 111 -5.96 3.45 -13.39
C ARG A 111 -5.80 4.35 -12.15
N LEU A 112 -5.96 5.65 -12.36
CA LEU A 112 -5.87 6.74 -11.40
C LEU A 112 -7.22 7.16 -10.84
N ARG A 113 -8.21 6.28 -10.67
CA ARG A 113 -9.47 6.73 -10.06
C ARG A 113 -9.15 7.30 -8.67
N LEU A 114 -9.24 8.63 -8.57
CA LEU A 114 -8.64 9.44 -7.51
C LEU A 114 -9.40 9.36 -6.17
N GLU A 115 -10.40 8.49 -6.04
CA GLU A 115 -10.43 7.46 -4.99
C GLU A 115 -11.72 6.65 -5.03
N LYS A 116 -11.54 5.33 -4.92
CA LYS A 116 -12.24 4.34 -4.06
C LYS A 116 -11.70 2.97 -4.48
N ALA A 117 -11.05 2.22 -3.59
CA ALA A 117 -10.44 0.90 -3.88
C ALA A 117 -9.25 0.91 -4.88
N THR A 118 -8.19 1.66 -4.57
CA THR A 118 -7.05 1.86 -5.49
C THR A 118 -6.17 0.61 -5.68
N TRP A 119 -6.69 -0.32 -6.49
CA TRP A 119 -5.97 -1.37 -7.23
C TRP A 119 -5.64 -2.67 -6.47
N PRO A 120 -5.72 -3.86 -7.11
CA PRO A 120 -6.06 -4.18 -8.52
C PRO A 120 -7.53 -4.46 -8.80
N TRP A 121 -8.00 -3.98 -9.95
CA TRP A 121 -9.31 -4.32 -10.54
C TRP A 121 -9.27 -5.73 -11.16
N ASP A 122 -10.31 -6.52 -10.92
CA ASP A 122 -10.61 -7.76 -11.62
C ASP A 122 -11.31 -7.41 -12.95
N GLY A 123 -10.70 -7.79 -14.08
CA GLY A 123 -11.13 -7.39 -15.43
C GLY A 123 -12.50 -7.88 -15.92
N ARG A 124 -13.58 -7.72 -15.16
CA ARG A 124 -14.96 -7.98 -15.58
C ARG A 124 -15.71 -6.66 -15.77
N GLY A 125 -15.85 -6.29 -17.03
CA GLY A 125 -16.85 -5.31 -17.49
C GLY A 125 -16.27 -3.94 -17.85
N SER A 126 -15.96 -3.74 -19.12
CA SER A 126 -16.04 -2.39 -19.70
C SER A 126 -17.51 -1.94 -19.65
N PRO A 127 -17.83 -0.74 -19.14
CA PRO A 127 -19.16 -0.17 -19.32
C PRO A 127 -19.40 0.00 -20.82
N THR A 128 -20.52 -0.52 -21.31
CA THR A 128 -20.95 -0.37 -22.70
C THR A 128 -21.61 0.99 -22.88
N GLY A 129 -20.84 2.07 -22.73
CA GLY A 129 -21.24 3.42 -23.11
C GLY A 129 -21.25 4.45 -21.98
N PRO A 130 -21.39 5.75 -22.35
CA PRO A 130 -21.30 6.87 -21.43
C PRO A 130 -22.44 6.93 -20.39
N GLU A 131 -23.65 6.50 -20.74
CA GLU A 131 -24.82 6.52 -19.81
C GLU A 131 -24.71 5.48 -18.68
N GLU A 132 -24.16 4.30 -18.95
CA GLU A 132 -23.94 3.26 -17.92
C GLU A 132 -22.81 3.64 -16.96
N ALA A 133 -21.78 4.35 -17.46
CA ALA A 133 -20.68 4.87 -16.65
C ALA A 133 -21.16 6.00 -15.72
N GLU A 134 -22.11 6.82 -16.17
CA GLU A 134 -22.69 7.93 -15.42
C GLU A 134 -23.62 7.42 -14.30
N GLN A 135 -24.47 6.43 -14.59
CA GLN A 135 -25.34 5.78 -13.59
C GLN A 135 -24.56 4.97 -12.53
N GLN A 136 -23.46 4.30 -12.93
CA GLN A 136 -22.56 3.64 -11.97
C GLN A 136 -21.78 4.66 -11.13
N ALA A 137 -21.41 5.82 -11.69
CA ALA A 137 -20.77 6.90 -10.94
C ALA A 137 -21.72 7.55 -9.93
N GLU A 138 -23.00 7.72 -10.26
CA GLU A 138 -24.04 8.21 -9.34
C GLU A 138 -24.32 7.22 -8.20
N GLN A 139 -24.49 5.93 -8.51
CA GLN A 139 -24.65 4.88 -7.48
C GLN A 139 -23.41 4.73 -6.59
N GLN A 140 -22.20 4.88 -7.16
CA GLN A 140 -20.97 4.90 -6.38
C GLN A 140 -20.82 6.17 -5.56
N ALA A 141 -21.28 7.35 -6.02
CA ALA A 141 -21.27 8.58 -5.24
C ALA A 141 -22.21 8.50 -4.02
N GLU A 142 -23.37 7.84 -4.16
CA GLU A 142 -24.26 7.53 -3.03
C GLU A 142 -23.64 6.51 -2.05
N GLN A 143 -22.79 5.61 -2.53
CA GLN A 143 -21.97 4.68 -1.72
C GLN A 143 -20.60 5.26 -1.33
N ALA A 144 -20.43 6.58 -1.26
CA ALA A 144 -19.25 7.18 -0.61
C ALA A 144 -19.31 6.95 0.89
N GLU A 145 -18.83 5.77 1.29
CA GLU A 145 -18.36 5.51 2.63
C GLU A 145 -17.48 6.67 3.10
N GLN A 146 -17.64 7.01 4.37
CA GLN A 146 -16.86 8.03 5.03
C GLN A 146 -15.36 7.81 4.73
N PRO A 147 -14.57 8.89 4.55
CA PRO A 147 -13.12 8.77 4.39
C PRO A 147 -12.56 7.84 5.46
N ARG A 148 -11.68 6.92 5.07
CA ARG A 148 -11.26 5.83 5.96
C ARG A 148 -10.61 6.42 7.21
N PRO A 149 -10.64 5.71 8.35
CA PRO A 149 -10.15 6.28 9.60
C PRO A 149 -8.68 6.74 9.57
N TRP A 150 -7.83 6.15 8.71
CA TRP A 150 -6.45 6.58 8.48
C TRP A 150 -6.28 7.69 7.42
N GLU A 151 -7.33 7.98 6.65
CA GLU A 151 -7.41 9.11 5.73
C GLU A 151 -7.94 10.36 6.46
N CYS A 152 -8.76 10.16 7.50
CA CYS A 152 -9.18 11.21 8.42
C CYS A 152 -8.10 11.50 9.45
N PHE A 153 -7.58 12.73 9.44
CA PHE A 153 -6.69 13.21 10.49
C PHE A 153 -7.42 13.21 11.84
N CYS A 154 -7.00 12.37 12.77
CA CYS A 154 -7.14 12.64 14.19
C CYS A 154 -5.73 12.77 14.77
N GLU A 155 -5.45 13.87 15.48
CA GLU A 155 -4.20 14.06 16.26
C GLU A 155 -4.10 13.10 17.46
N SER A 156 -4.90 12.03 17.46
CA SER A 156 -5.13 11.12 18.57
C SER A 156 -4.97 9.66 18.19
N SER A 157 -4.29 9.34 17.08
CA SER A 157 -4.10 7.93 16.71
C SER A 157 -2.96 7.33 17.53
N GLU A 158 -3.29 6.44 18.45
CA GLU A 158 -2.34 5.78 19.37
C GLU A 158 -1.27 4.93 18.66
N CYS A 159 -1.31 4.79 17.32
CA CYS A 159 -0.37 4.02 16.52
C CYS A 159 0.65 4.92 15.79
N SER A 160 1.76 5.22 16.48
CA SER A 160 2.85 6.06 15.96
C SER A 160 3.35 5.68 14.56
N TYR A 161 3.25 4.40 14.17
CA TYR A 161 3.72 3.94 12.86
C TYR A 161 2.85 4.45 11.68
N VAL A 162 1.52 4.48 11.82
CA VAL A 162 0.63 4.99 10.77
C VAL A 162 0.83 6.49 10.58
N GLU A 163 1.06 7.23 11.65
CA GLU A 163 1.36 8.67 11.60
C GLU A 163 2.68 8.94 10.86
N ILE A 164 3.74 8.18 11.19
CA ILE A 164 5.02 8.25 10.47
C ILE A 164 4.80 7.95 8.99
N TYR A 165 4.05 6.90 8.67
CA TYR A 165 3.71 6.55 7.29
C TYR A 165 3.03 7.71 6.55
N VAL A 166 2.00 8.32 7.14
CA VAL A 166 1.27 9.44 6.52
C VAL A 166 2.20 10.62 6.27
N GLN A 167 3.03 11.00 7.24
CA GLN A 167 3.99 12.09 7.09
C GLN A 167 5.00 11.80 5.97
N LYS A 168 5.50 10.57 5.89
CA LYS A 168 6.42 10.14 4.83
C LYS A 168 5.76 10.13 3.47
N LEU A 169 4.54 9.62 3.35
CA LEU A 169 3.79 9.66 2.10
C LEU A 169 3.57 11.09 1.63
N ARG A 170 3.21 12.00 2.54
CA ARG A 170 3.02 13.41 2.20
C ARG A 170 4.30 14.02 1.68
N LEU A 171 5.42 13.80 2.39
CA LEU A 171 6.73 14.31 2.00
C LEU A 171 7.18 13.75 0.64
N TRP A 172 7.18 12.42 0.50
CA TRP A 172 7.68 11.76 -0.71
C TRP A 172 6.79 12.02 -1.92
N GLY A 173 5.47 11.85 -1.76
CA GLY A 173 4.54 12.02 -2.85
C GLY A 173 4.46 13.47 -3.33
N SER A 174 4.47 14.45 -2.43
CA SER A 174 4.43 15.86 -2.83
C SER A 174 5.73 16.27 -3.53
N TRP A 175 6.87 15.77 -3.03
CA TRP A 175 8.17 16.04 -3.61
C TRP A 175 8.33 15.42 -4.99
N LEU A 176 8.03 14.13 -5.17
CA LEU A 176 8.10 13.47 -6.46
C LEU A 176 7.14 14.10 -7.47
N LEU A 177 5.88 14.35 -7.06
CA LEU A 177 4.91 14.98 -7.93
C LEU A 177 5.34 16.39 -8.33
N SER A 178 5.94 17.17 -7.42
CA SER A 178 6.42 18.52 -7.73
C SER A 178 7.57 18.53 -8.74
N GLN A 179 8.56 17.65 -8.58
CA GLN A 179 9.65 17.49 -9.57
C GLN A 179 9.07 17.13 -10.93
N TRP A 180 8.12 16.22 -10.91
CA TRP A 180 7.55 15.71 -12.15
C TRP A 180 6.73 16.77 -12.88
N MET A 181 5.90 17.52 -12.15
CA MET A 181 5.15 18.68 -12.68
C MET A 181 6.09 19.78 -13.20
N HIS A 182 7.25 19.96 -12.57
CA HIS A 182 8.17 21.04 -12.90
C HIS A 182 9.06 20.73 -14.13
N ALA A 183 9.59 19.51 -14.22
CA ALA A 183 10.60 19.16 -15.22
C ALA A 183 10.28 17.90 -16.04
N GLU A 184 9.10 17.30 -15.87
CA GLU A 184 8.74 16.01 -16.46
C GLU A 184 9.81 14.92 -16.20
N ALA A 185 10.40 14.94 -15.00
CA ALA A 185 11.44 14.03 -14.55
C ALA A 185 11.47 13.94 -13.02
N VAL A 186 12.21 12.96 -12.51
CA VAL A 186 12.47 12.75 -11.07
C VAL A 186 13.94 12.40 -10.86
N VAL A 187 14.49 12.75 -9.70
CA VAL A 187 15.87 12.41 -9.34
C VAL A 187 15.93 10.97 -8.79
N LEU A 188 16.70 10.10 -9.44
CA LEU A 188 16.81 8.68 -9.09
C LEU A 188 17.42 8.42 -7.71
N ASP A 189 18.37 9.27 -7.28
CA ASP A 189 19.02 9.14 -5.97
C ASP A 189 18.03 9.41 -4.82
N GLU A 190 17.07 10.31 -5.04
CA GLU A 190 16.02 10.61 -4.07
C GLU A 190 15.03 9.46 -3.96
N LEU A 191 14.62 8.87 -5.08
CA LEU A 191 13.80 7.64 -5.08
C LEU A 191 14.49 6.49 -4.35
N SER A 192 15.80 6.32 -4.56
CA SER A 192 16.61 5.33 -3.87
C SER A 192 16.67 5.59 -2.36
N SER A 193 16.76 6.87 -1.97
CA SER A 193 16.74 7.30 -0.57
C SER A 193 15.37 7.04 0.09
N MET A 194 14.28 7.33 -0.61
CA MET A 194 12.91 7.02 -0.16
C MET A 194 12.71 5.52 0.03
N ALA A 195 13.18 4.69 -0.91
CA ALA A 195 13.10 3.24 -0.80
C ALA A 195 13.95 2.69 0.36
N ALA A 196 15.12 3.28 0.62
CA ALA A 196 15.95 2.92 1.77
C ALA A 196 15.25 3.26 3.09
N GLU A 197 14.67 4.46 3.19
CA GLU A 197 13.93 4.89 4.38
C GLU A 197 12.67 4.04 4.62
N GLN A 198 11.90 3.74 3.57
CA GLN A 198 10.78 2.82 3.62
C GLN A 198 11.20 1.44 4.16
N ARG A 199 12.33 0.90 3.68
CA ARG A 199 12.87 -0.39 4.17
C ARG A 199 13.20 -0.31 5.66
N SER A 200 13.89 0.74 6.11
CA SER A 200 14.24 0.92 7.51
C SER A 200 13.01 1.04 8.42
N LEU A 201 11.96 1.74 7.98
CA LEU A 201 10.71 1.84 8.73
C LEU A 201 9.98 0.49 8.81
N ARG A 202 9.91 -0.25 7.70
CA ARG A 202 9.31 -1.59 7.66
C ARG A 202 10.06 -2.61 8.52
N GLN A 203 11.39 -2.49 8.62
CA GLN A 203 12.22 -3.31 9.52
C GLN A 203 12.05 -2.92 10.98
N LYS A 204 11.96 -1.61 11.26
CA LYS A 204 11.81 -1.09 12.63
C LYS A 204 10.45 -1.42 13.25
N PHE A 205 9.37 -1.37 12.47
CA PHE A 205 8.01 -1.57 12.96
C PHE A 205 7.44 -2.89 12.45
N ALA A 206 6.80 -2.88 11.29
CA ALA A 206 6.27 -4.08 10.63
C ALA A 206 6.22 -3.88 9.11
N ARG A 207 6.19 -5.00 8.38
CA ARG A 207 6.13 -5.00 6.90
C ARG A 207 4.85 -4.37 6.37
N SER A 208 3.72 -4.71 7.00
CA SER A 208 2.39 -4.15 6.75
C SER A 208 1.98 -3.17 7.86
N LEU A 209 1.17 -2.18 7.49
CA LEU A 209 0.73 -1.12 8.39
C LEU A 209 -0.54 -1.54 9.14
N PRO A 210 -0.53 -1.61 10.48
CA PRO A 210 -1.72 -1.95 11.25
C PRO A 210 -2.71 -0.78 11.29
N THR A 211 -3.99 -1.11 11.19
CA THR A 211 -5.11 -0.18 11.41
C THR A 211 -5.97 -0.67 12.54
N THR A 212 -6.75 0.23 13.13
CA THR A 212 -7.75 -0.15 14.14
C THR A 212 -8.74 -1.17 13.57
N GLU A 213 -9.11 -1.08 12.29
CA GLU A 213 -9.99 -2.02 11.60
C GLU A 213 -9.37 -3.41 11.52
N ALA A 214 -8.08 -3.49 11.14
CA ALA A 214 -7.34 -4.75 11.06
C ALA A 214 -7.16 -5.38 12.44
N LEU A 215 -6.79 -4.59 13.45
CA LEU A 215 -6.65 -5.06 14.83
C LEU A 215 -7.99 -5.58 15.39
N LYS A 216 -9.11 -4.89 15.11
CA LYS A 216 -10.45 -5.38 15.45
C LYS A 216 -10.81 -6.67 14.71
N ALA A 217 -10.39 -6.83 13.46
CA ALA A 217 -10.63 -8.05 12.69
C ALA A 217 -9.87 -9.26 13.25
N LEU A 218 -8.65 -9.06 13.73
CA LEU A 218 -7.85 -10.04 14.47
C LEU A 218 -8.48 -10.35 15.84
N GLN A 219 -8.86 -9.32 16.61
CA GLN A 219 -9.47 -9.46 17.94
C GLN A 219 -10.71 -10.36 17.93
N ARG A 220 -11.57 -10.26 16.91
CA ARG A 220 -12.79 -11.09 16.79
C ARG A 220 -12.51 -12.59 16.65
N ARG A 221 -11.26 -12.98 16.39
CA ARG A 221 -10.83 -14.34 16.04
C ARG A 221 -9.84 -14.94 17.04
N ALA A 222 -9.60 -14.23 18.13
CA ALA A 222 -8.80 -14.73 19.24
C ALA A 222 -9.42 -16.03 19.82
N PRO A 223 -8.58 -16.95 20.35
CA PRO A 223 -7.15 -16.80 20.57
C PRO A 223 -6.31 -16.94 19.29
N LEU A 224 -5.26 -16.13 19.18
CA LEU A 224 -4.40 -16.03 18.00
C LEU A 224 -3.04 -16.70 18.22
N LEU A 225 -2.47 -17.23 17.15
CA LEU A 225 -1.08 -17.68 17.06
C LEU A 225 -0.43 -17.03 15.83
N GLU A 226 0.55 -16.17 16.05
CA GLU A 226 1.39 -15.59 15.00
C GLU A 226 2.72 -16.33 14.92
N VAL A 227 3.06 -16.82 13.73
CA VAL A 227 4.34 -17.51 13.46
C VAL A 227 5.09 -16.74 12.37
N GLY A 228 6.36 -16.42 12.62
CA GLY A 228 7.11 -15.44 11.84
C GLY A 228 6.77 -14.00 12.26
N ALA A 229 6.64 -13.76 13.57
CA ALA A 229 6.20 -12.48 14.12
C ALA A 229 7.26 -11.36 14.02
N GLY A 230 8.51 -11.68 13.66
CA GLY A 230 9.64 -10.78 13.65
C GLY A 230 9.84 -10.12 15.01
N ASN A 231 9.77 -8.79 15.05
CA ASN A 231 9.93 -8.02 16.29
C ASN A 231 8.66 -7.93 17.16
N GLY A 232 7.55 -8.56 16.74
CA GLY A 232 6.30 -8.62 17.50
C GLY A 232 5.49 -7.32 17.53
N TYR A 233 5.67 -6.38 16.60
CA TYR A 233 4.93 -5.10 16.61
C TYR A 233 3.40 -5.27 16.59
N TRP A 234 2.86 -6.12 15.71
CA TRP A 234 1.40 -6.38 15.66
C TRP A 234 0.91 -7.09 16.92
N ALA A 235 1.66 -8.08 17.41
CA ALA A 235 1.35 -8.76 18.67
C ALA A 235 1.33 -7.81 19.88
N ALA A 236 2.26 -6.84 19.94
CA ALA A 236 2.26 -5.82 20.99
C ALA A 236 0.98 -4.97 20.97
N LEU A 237 0.59 -4.47 19.79
CA LEU A 237 -0.66 -3.70 19.64
C LEU A 237 -1.90 -4.51 20.02
N LEU A 238 -1.93 -5.80 19.68
CA LEU A 238 -3.02 -6.69 20.05
C LEU A 238 -3.05 -6.98 21.57
N LYS A 239 -1.88 -7.15 22.20
CA LYS A 239 -1.76 -7.32 23.66
C LYS A 239 -2.23 -6.08 24.41
N ASP A 240 -1.94 -4.87 23.92
CA ASP A 240 -2.45 -3.62 24.49
C ASP A 240 -3.99 -3.56 24.43
N LEU A 241 -4.59 -4.18 23.42
CA LEU A 241 -6.04 -4.37 23.29
C LEU A 241 -6.58 -5.60 24.07
N SER A 242 -5.76 -6.20 24.94
CA SER A 242 -6.09 -7.39 25.73
C SER A 242 -6.50 -8.60 24.88
N VAL A 243 -5.98 -8.71 23.66
CA VAL A 243 -6.18 -9.87 22.78
C VAL A 243 -5.25 -11.00 23.21
N ASP A 244 -5.79 -12.21 23.34
CA ASP A 244 -4.99 -13.41 23.55
C ASP A 244 -4.24 -13.77 22.26
N ILE A 245 -2.95 -13.46 22.21
CA ILE A 245 -2.05 -13.77 21.09
C ILE A 245 -0.72 -14.32 21.61
N LEU A 246 -0.28 -15.43 21.02
CA LEU A 246 1.09 -15.92 21.12
C LEU A 246 1.83 -15.59 19.83
N ALA A 247 3.06 -15.09 19.96
CA ALA A 247 3.90 -14.68 18.84
C ALA A 247 5.21 -15.47 18.87
N PHE A 248 5.55 -16.10 17.77
CA PHE A 248 6.76 -16.91 17.60
C PHE A 248 7.59 -16.44 16.40
N ASP A 249 8.91 -16.51 16.53
CA ASP A 249 9.86 -16.24 15.45
C ASP A 249 11.13 -17.11 15.62
N SER A 250 11.89 -17.36 14.54
CA SER A 250 13.05 -18.27 14.58
C SER A 250 14.18 -17.77 15.49
N GLU A 251 14.34 -16.45 15.55
CA GLU A 251 15.31 -15.79 16.44
C GLU A 251 14.76 -15.64 17.86
N GLY A 252 13.43 -15.51 18.01
CA GLY A 252 12.76 -15.22 19.28
C GLY A 252 12.94 -13.76 19.71
N ALA A 253 12.74 -13.46 21.00
CA ALA A 253 12.91 -12.11 21.53
C ALA A 253 14.39 -11.68 21.58
N GLU A 254 14.72 -10.66 20.80
CA GLU A 254 16.01 -9.96 20.83
C GLU A 254 15.88 -8.52 21.39
N GLU A 255 17.01 -7.83 21.56
CA GLU A 255 17.01 -6.41 21.93
C GLU A 255 16.32 -5.58 20.84
N GLY A 256 15.18 -4.96 21.18
CA GLY A 256 14.38 -4.15 20.26
C GLY A 256 13.05 -4.76 19.80
N THR A 257 12.63 -5.92 20.35
CA THR A 257 11.25 -6.38 20.17
C THR A 257 10.25 -5.51 20.92
N TYR A 258 9.00 -5.45 20.42
CA TYR A 258 7.93 -4.65 21.02
C TYR A 258 7.17 -5.40 22.12
N CYS A 259 7.21 -6.72 22.09
CA CYS A 259 6.67 -7.57 23.15
C CYS A 259 7.48 -8.86 23.25
N GLU A 260 7.06 -9.75 24.16
CA GLU A 260 7.55 -11.12 24.20
C GLU A 260 7.20 -11.84 22.89
N VAL A 261 8.26 -12.30 22.21
CA VAL A 261 8.24 -13.18 21.03
C VAL A 261 8.99 -14.44 21.42
N PHE A 262 8.30 -15.58 21.37
CA PHE A 262 8.90 -16.85 21.72
C PHE A 262 9.74 -17.37 20.57
N ARG A 263 10.79 -18.13 20.89
CA ARG A 263 11.57 -18.80 19.85
C ARG A 263 10.79 -20.00 19.32
N GLY A 264 10.60 -20.07 18.00
CA GLY A 264 9.95 -21.20 17.34
C GLY A 264 9.60 -20.92 15.89
N GLY A 265 9.38 -22.00 15.14
CA GLY A 265 8.96 -21.98 13.74
C GLY A 265 7.63 -22.71 13.52
N PRO A 266 7.40 -23.27 12.32
CA PRO A 266 6.16 -23.98 11.98
C PRO A 266 5.76 -25.07 12.98
N GLU A 267 6.71 -25.71 13.64
CA GLU A 267 6.49 -26.82 14.58
C GLU A 267 5.57 -26.44 15.76
N VAL A 268 5.57 -25.17 16.19
CA VAL A 268 4.77 -24.71 17.34
C VAL A 268 3.27 -24.73 17.06
N ILE A 269 2.87 -24.77 15.79
CA ILE A 269 1.47 -24.80 15.38
C ILE A 269 0.79 -26.08 15.88
N LEU A 270 1.53 -27.19 15.96
CA LEU A 270 1.01 -28.48 16.45
C LEU A 270 0.73 -28.44 17.96
N GLU A 271 1.40 -27.55 18.70
CA GLU A 271 1.25 -27.40 20.14
C GLU A 271 0.05 -26.50 20.51
N HIS A 272 -0.50 -25.78 19.53
CA HIS A 272 -1.57 -24.79 19.70
C HIS A 272 -2.75 -24.99 18.73
N PRO A 273 -3.35 -26.20 18.66
CA PRO A 273 -4.42 -26.50 17.71
C PRO A 273 -5.70 -25.69 17.93
N GLU A 274 -5.89 -25.10 19.11
CA GLU A 274 -7.05 -24.30 19.48
C GLU A 274 -7.02 -22.85 18.97
N ARG A 275 -5.88 -22.40 18.41
CA ARG A 275 -5.67 -21.00 18.03
C ARG A 275 -5.88 -20.76 16.53
N THR A 276 -6.37 -19.57 16.19
CA THR A 276 -6.42 -19.08 14.82
C THR A 276 -5.01 -18.70 14.36
N LEU A 277 -4.52 -19.31 13.29
CA LEU A 277 -3.20 -19.03 12.74
C LEU A 277 -3.19 -17.69 12.00
N VAL A 278 -2.18 -16.87 12.30
CA VAL A 278 -1.91 -15.59 11.66
C VAL A 278 -0.52 -15.67 11.02
N LEU A 279 -0.43 -15.38 9.72
CA LEU A 279 0.84 -15.27 9.01
C LEU A 279 0.95 -13.89 8.36
N MET A 280 2.02 -13.15 8.68
CA MET A 280 2.26 -11.81 8.17
C MET A 280 3.63 -11.73 7.51
N TRP A 281 3.68 -11.64 6.18
CA TRP A 281 4.97 -11.69 5.45
C TRP A 281 5.89 -12.83 5.94
N PRO A 282 5.44 -14.09 5.92
CA PRO A 282 6.11 -15.22 6.57
C PRO A 282 7.46 -15.59 5.94
N ASP A 283 7.68 -15.24 4.69
CA ASP A 283 8.93 -15.52 3.98
C ASP A 283 9.88 -14.32 4.04
N GLU A 284 11.18 -14.59 3.97
CA GLU A 284 12.19 -13.54 4.01
C GLU A 284 11.99 -12.52 2.86
N PRO A 285 12.16 -11.22 3.12
CA PRO A 285 11.89 -10.19 2.11
C PRO A 285 12.78 -10.32 0.86
N ASP A 286 14.00 -10.81 1.05
CA ASP A 286 14.96 -10.99 -0.03
C ASP A 286 14.59 -12.18 -0.95
N ASP A 287 13.75 -13.11 -0.47
CA ASP A 287 13.21 -14.21 -1.27
C ASP A 287 12.11 -13.74 -2.23
N ARG A 288 11.55 -12.54 -2.01
CA ARG A 288 10.44 -11.96 -2.80
C ARG A 288 9.25 -12.91 -2.91
N GLY A 289 8.88 -13.55 -1.80
CA GLY A 289 7.78 -14.51 -1.76
C GLY A 289 8.10 -15.82 -2.48
N GLN A 290 9.37 -16.24 -2.54
CA GLN A 290 9.74 -17.59 -3.01
C GLN A 290 10.07 -18.55 -1.86
N GLY A 291 9.91 -18.09 -0.62
CA GLY A 291 10.15 -18.91 0.56
C GLY A 291 9.12 -20.02 0.72
N SER A 292 9.44 -20.96 1.61
CA SER A 292 8.57 -22.09 1.95
C SER A 292 8.05 -22.03 3.39
N PHE A 293 8.37 -20.97 4.15
CA PHE A 293 8.06 -20.89 5.57
C PHE A 293 6.54 -20.85 5.79
N GLY A 294 5.83 -20.04 4.99
CA GLY A 294 4.37 -20.02 5.02
C GLY A 294 3.75 -21.39 4.67
N LEU A 295 4.32 -22.09 3.69
CA LEU A 295 3.84 -23.41 3.26
C LEU A 295 4.01 -24.47 4.37
N GLN A 296 5.16 -24.47 5.04
CA GLN A 296 5.42 -25.34 6.19
C GLN A 296 4.46 -25.04 7.34
N CYS A 297 4.16 -23.76 7.61
CA CYS A 297 3.16 -23.39 8.61
C CYS A 297 1.78 -23.96 8.27
N LEU A 298 1.37 -23.84 7.00
CA LEU A 298 0.09 -24.35 6.54
C LEU A 298 0.00 -25.89 6.59
N GLU A 299 1.10 -26.60 6.39
CA GLU A 299 1.17 -28.06 6.53
C GLU A 299 0.88 -28.57 7.94
N HIS A 300 1.23 -27.77 8.95
CA HIS A 300 0.96 -28.09 10.36
C HIS A 300 -0.41 -27.60 10.83
N TYR A 301 -1.02 -26.65 10.11
CA TYR A 301 -2.26 -26.04 10.54
C TYR A 301 -3.52 -26.83 10.19
N GLN A 302 -4.29 -27.22 11.20
CA GLN A 302 -5.56 -27.96 11.05
C GLN A 302 -6.80 -27.15 11.48
N GLY A 303 -6.63 -25.89 11.87
CA GLY A 303 -7.73 -25.05 12.34
C GLY A 303 -8.67 -24.57 11.23
N GLN A 304 -9.76 -23.92 11.64
CA GLN A 304 -10.90 -23.55 10.78
C GLN A 304 -10.74 -22.19 10.10
N GLU A 305 -10.06 -21.23 10.74
CA GLU A 305 -9.82 -19.90 10.18
C GLU A 305 -8.32 -19.65 10.02
N LEU A 306 -7.92 -19.01 8.92
CA LEU A 306 -6.54 -18.61 8.64
C LEU A 306 -6.53 -17.12 8.34
N ILE A 307 -5.65 -16.36 8.99
CA ILE A 307 -5.52 -14.92 8.77
C ILE A 307 -4.17 -14.65 8.12
N LEU A 308 -4.19 -13.96 6.99
CA LEU A 308 -3.01 -13.63 6.20
C LEU A 308 -2.88 -12.12 6.07
N VAL A 309 -1.68 -11.59 6.28
CA VAL A 309 -1.38 -10.16 6.10
C VAL A 309 -0.20 -9.99 5.14
N GLY A 310 -0.46 -9.35 4.00
CA GLY A 310 0.52 -9.13 2.95
C GLY A 310 -0.10 -8.98 1.56
N GLU A 311 0.72 -9.13 0.53
CA GLU A 311 0.30 -9.13 -0.87
C GLU A 311 -0.29 -10.49 -1.29
N TRP A 312 -1.28 -10.46 -2.17
CA TRP A 312 -1.84 -11.65 -2.82
C TRP A 312 -1.68 -11.55 -4.33
N ARG A 313 -1.86 -12.64 -5.09
CA ARG A 313 -1.87 -12.58 -6.57
C ARG A 313 -2.91 -11.63 -7.16
N THR A 314 -3.99 -11.38 -6.42
CA THR A 314 -5.02 -10.40 -6.78
C THR A 314 -4.76 -9.01 -6.22
N SER A 315 -3.72 -8.81 -5.40
CA SER A 315 -3.33 -7.55 -4.77
C SER A 315 -1.81 -7.43 -4.73
N THR A 316 -1.22 -7.15 -5.89
CA THR A 316 0.24 -6.99 -6.06
C THR A 316 0.57 -6.14 -7.30
N PHE A 317 1.76 -5.53 -7.30
CA PHE A 317 2.33 -4.90 -8.49
C PHE A 317 2.96 -5.86 -9.50
N GLY A 318 3.00 -7.17 -9.21
CA GLY A 318 3.69 -8.17 -10.05
C GLY A 318 3.18 -8.29 -11.49
N SER A 319 1.94 -7.90 -11.76
CA SER A 319 1.39 -7.87 -13.13
C SER A 319 1.81 -6.61 -13.92
N TYR A 320 2.44 -5.62 -13.28
CA TYR A 320 2.91 -4.38 -13.91
C TYR A 320 4.43 -4.23 -13.89
N LEU A 321 5.10 -4.76 -12.87
CA LEU A 321 6.52 -4.58 -12.67
C LEU A 321 7.29 -5.88 -12.95
N PRO A 322 8.26 -5.88 -13.88
CA PRO A 322 8.95 -7.10 -14.30
C PRO A 322 9.80 -7.76 -13.20
N ASN A 323 10.14 -7.01 -12.15
CA ASN A 323 11.00 -7.46 -11.04
C ASN A 323 10.20 -7.85 -9.79
N ILE A 324 8.87 -7.86 -9.87
CA ILE A 324 7.97 -8.28 -8.79
C ILE A 324 7.24 -9.54 -9.27
N PRO A 325 7.24 -10.65 -8.51
CA PRO A 325 6.52 -11.85 -8.90
C PRO A 325 5.01 -11.60 -9.01
N GLN A 326 4.34 -12.30 -9.94
CA GLN A 326 2.89 -12.14 -10.18
C GLN A 326 2.02 -12.54 -8.98
N HIS A 327 2.55 -13.32 -8.05
CA HIS A 327 1.87 -13.67 -6.80
C HIS A 327 2.14 -12.66 -5.67
N GLY A 328 2.98 -11.65 -5.89
CA GLY A 328 3.42 -10.70 -4.86
C GLY A 328 4.64 -11.18 -4.09
N GLN A 329 5.06 -10.39 -3.11
CA GLN A 329 6.33 -10.58 -2.42
C GLN A 329 6.18 -11.20 -1.02
N SER A 330 4.94 -11.39 -0.54
CA SER A 330 4.67 -11.84 0.83
C SER A 330 4.50 -13.34 0.97
N PHE A 331 3.82 -13.98 0.00
CA PHE A 331 3.51 -15.41 0.05
C PHE A 331 3.87 -16.08 -1.28
N SER A 332 4.45 -17.27 -1.20
CA SER A 332 4.78 -18.07 -2.38
C SER A 332 3.58 -18.56 -3.16
N LYS A 333 3.80 -18.81 -4.46
CA LYS A 333 2.76 -19.29 -5.37
C LYS A 333 2.16 -20.60 -4.84
N GLU A 334 3.00 -21.51 -4.38
CA GLU A 334 2.65 -22.82 -3.83
C GLU A 334 1.80 -22.68 -2.57
N PHE A 335 2.17 -21.76 -1.67
CA PHE A 335 1.35 -21.43 -0.49
C PHE A 335 -0.03 -20.92 -0.89
N GLN A 336 -0.08 -19.94 -1.82
CA GLN A 336 -1.35 -19.37 -2.26
C GLN A 336 -2.26 -20.41 -2.93
N ASP A 337 -1.69 -21.25 -3.80
CA ASP A 337 -2.43 -22.33 -4.47
C ASP A 337 -3.01 -23.33 -3.44
N LYS A 338 -2.26 -23.65 -2.38
CA LYS A 338 -2.72 -24.54 -1.30
C LYS A 338 -3.85 -23.91 -0.47
N VAL A 339 -3.71 -22.65 -0.07
CA VAL A 339 -4.78 -21.91 0.62
C VAL A 339 -6.05 -21.88 -0.22
N GLU A 340 -5.95 -21.56 -1.52
CA GLU A 340 -7.10 -21.52 -2.43
C GLU A 340 -7.74 -22.90 -2.66
N GLY A 341 -6.97 -23.98 -2.52
CA GLY A 341 -7.46 -25.36 -2.59
C GLY A 341 -8.24 -25.82 -1.35
N GLU A 342 -7.79 -25.41 -0.16
CA GLU A 342 -8.31 -25.90 1.13
C GLU A 342 -9.27 -24.93 1.83
N PHE A 343 -9.22 -23.65 1.48
CA PHE A 343 -9.97 -22.59 2.14
C PHE A 343 -10.81 -21.76 1.13
N CYS A 344 -11.74 -20.99 1.69
CA CYS A 344 -12.54 -19.98 1.01
C CYS A 344 -12.26 -18.62 1.67
N LEU A 345 -12.02 -17.59 0.86
CA LEU A 345 -11.90 -16.22 1.34
C LEU A 345 -13.23 -15.76 1.95
N ALA A 346 -13.19 -15.27 3.20
CA ALA A 346 -14.36 -14.87 3.98
C ALA A 346 -14.42 -13.35 4.24
N GLU A 347 -13.27 -12.70 4.45
CA GLU A 347 -13.19 -11.26 4.72
C GLU A 347 -11.88 -10.70 4.12
N ILE A 348 -11.94 -9.49 3.55
CA ILE A 348 -10.76 -8.68 3.24
C ILE A 348 -10.89 -7.39 4.06
N VAL A 349 -9.83 -7.03 4.78
CA VAL A 349 -9.68 -5.72 5.40
C VAL A 349 -8.56 -4.99 4.68
N GLU A 350 -8.88 -3.82 4.14
CA GLU A 350 -7.90 -2.99 3.47
C GLU A 350 -6.93 -2.34 4.46
N LEU A 351 -5.67 -2.26 4.04
CA LEU A 351 -4.59 -1.64 4.82
C LEU A 351 -4.02 -0.43 4.07
N PRO A 352 -3.40 0.53 4.80
CA PRO A 352 -2.50 1.49 4.22
C PRO A 352 -1.33 0.79 3.53
N ARG A 353 -0.79 1.40 2.47
CA ARG A 353 0.12 0.75 1.54
C ARG A 353 1.36 1.59 1.33
N TRP A 354 2.51 0.99 1.63
CA TRP A 354 3.79 1.53 1.22
C TRP A 354 3.90 1.57 -0.32
N PRO A 355 4.53 2.59 -0.94
CA PRO A 355 4.73 2.59 -2.38
C PRO A 355 5.34 1.26 -2.86
N LEU A 356 4.73 0.66 -3.89
CA LEU A 356 5.10 -0.64 -4.46
C LEU A 356 4.72 -1.89 -3.65
N PHE A 357 3.87 -1.75 -2.64
CA PHE A 357 3.31 -2.88 -1.88
C PHE A 357 1.79 -2.75 -1.83
N LEU A 358 1.06 -3.83 -2.17
CA LEU A 358 -0.40 -3.84 -2.13
C LEU A 358 -0.93 -4.77 -1.03
N ASP A 359 -0.48 -4.50 0.20
CA ASP A 359 -0.82 -5.28 1.37
C ASP A 359 -2.33 -5.18 1.69
N CYS A 360 -2.88 -6.30 2.13
CA CYS A 360 -4.21 -6.38 2.74
C CYS A 360 -4.21 -7.44 3.84
N LEU A 361 -5.22 -7.40 4.71
CA LEU A 361 -5.51 -8.50 5.62
C LEU A 361 -6.63 -9.34 5.01
N GLN A 362 -6.41 -10.64 4.94
CA GLN A 362 -7.34 -11.62 4.37
C GLN A 362 -7.68 -12.67 5.42
N VAL A 363 -8.96 -12.97 5.57
CA VAL A 363 -9.44 -14.06 6.41
C VAL A 363 -9.98 -15.16 5.53
N PHE A 364 -9.47 -16.36 5.73
CA PHE A 364 -9.85 -17.58 5.05
C PHE A 364 -10.54 -18.53 6.01
N ARG A 365 -11.55 -19.26 5.53
CA ARG A 365 -12.25 -20.33 6.24
C ARG A 365 -12.05 -21.65 5.53
N ARG A 366 -11.72 -22.70 6.27
CA ARG A 366 -11.55 -24.03 5.69
C ARG A 366 -12.86 -24.52 5.07
N ARG A 367 -12.75 -25.24 3.95
CA ARG A 367 -13.88 -25.77 3.18
C ARG A 367 -14.63 -26.89 3.89
#